data_AF-D3PBU8-F1
#
_entry.id   AF-D3PBU8-F1
#
_cell.length_a   1.000
_cell.length_b   1.000
_cell.length_c   1.000
_cell.angle_alpha   90.00
_cell.angle_beta   90.00
_cell.angle_gamma   90.00
#
_symmetry.space_group_name_H-M   'P 1'
#
loop_
_entity.id
_entity.type
_entity.pdbx_description
1 polymer ?
#
loop_
_entity_poly.entity_id
_entity_poly.type
_entity_poly.pdbx_seq_one_letter_code
_entity_poly.pdbx_strand_id
1 'polypeptide(L)'
;MSKIIALTLKSVETIILKKILLVVLIIAIVFSIVVVKVKSLELGYEIEDLKKVTFSKQIELEKFEKKLAYLKSTERLLEKSKQFGLAIPDPKRVYYVK
;
A
#
# COMPACT_ATOMS: atom_id res chain seq x y z
N MET A 1 31.93 59.80 22.43
CA MET A 1 31.07 59.60 21.23
C MET A 1 31.24 58.23 20.57
N SER A 2 32.46 57.72 20.36
CA SER A 2 32.70 56.44 19.65
C SER A 2 32.00 55.20 20.27
N LYS A 3 31.93 55.07 21.60
CA LYS A 3 31.24 53.94 22.27
C LYS A 3 29.72 53.90 22.06
N ILE A 4 29.07 55.07 21.92
CA ILE A 4 27.60 55.15 21.76
C ILE A 4 27.20 54.67 20.37
N ILE A 5 27.99 55.01 19.35
CA ILE A 5 27.79 54.60 17.96
C ILE A 5 27.98 53.08 17.80
N ALA A 6 28.95 52.49 18.51
CA ALA A 6 29.16 51.04 18.52
C ALA A 6 28.01 50.27 19.19
N LEU A 7 27.44 50.82 20.26
CA LEU A 7 26.28 50.25 20.96
C LEU A 7 25.01 50.29 20.12
N THR A 8 24.77 51.39 19.39
CA THR A 8 23.62 51.49 18.49
C THR A 8 23.75 50.57 17.28
N LEU A 9 24.95 50.42 16.70
CA LEU A 9 25.18 49.47 15.59
C LEU A 9 24.89 48.02 16.00
N LYS A 10 25.41 47.59 17.15
CA LYS A 10 25.22 46.23 17.68
C LYS A 10 23.75 45.93 18.02
N SER A 11 23.02 46.95 18.45
CA SER A 11 21.56 46.89 18.65
C SER A 11 20.80 46.74 17.34
N VAL A 12 21.21 47.43 16.27
CA VAL A 12 20.55 47.33 14.96
C VAL A 12 20.82 45.96 14.33
N GLU A 13 22.06 45.46 14.40
CA GLU A 13 22.42 44.12 13.91
C GLU A 13 21.62 43.02 14.61
N THR A 14 21.42 43.11 15.92
CA THR A 14 20.62 42.10 16.66
C THR A 14 19.13 42.16 16.31
N ILE A 15 18.58 43.33 16.00
CA ILE A 15 17.19 43.48 15.52
C ILE A 15 17.04 42.85 14.13
N ILE A 16 17.99 43.10 13.23
CA ILE A 16 18.00 42.53 11.87
C ILE A 16 18.13 41.00 11.95
N LEU A 17 19.06 40.49 12.77
CA LEU A 17 19.27 39.06 12.95
C LEU A 17 18.01 38.34 13.47
N LYS A 18 17.31 38.94 14.43
CA LYS A 18 16.02 38.41 14.92
C LYS A 18 14.94 38.35 13.83
N LYS A 19 14.85 39.38 12.98
CA LYS A 19 13.90 39.39 11.86
C LYS A 19 14.23 38.33 10.82
N ILE A 20 15.50 38.16 10.48
CA ILE A 20 15.94 37.12 9.53
C ILE A 20 15.62 35.73 10.08
N LEU A 21 15.94 35.48 11.36
CA LEU A 21 15.63 34.21 12.02
C LEU A 21 14.14 33.89 11.97
N LEU A 22 13.29 34.89 12.21
CA LEU A 22 11.83 34.73 12.19
C LEU A 22 11.33 34.39 10.78
N VAL A 23 11.87 35.03 9.74
CA VAL A 23 11.54 34.71 8.34
C VAL A 23 11.97 33.29 7.99
N VAL A 24 13.18 32.87 8.38
CA VAL A 24 13.67 31.50 8.16
C VAL A 24 12.78 30.49 8.87
N LEU A 25 12.34 30.78 10.10
CA LEU A 25 11.42 29.93 10.85
C LEU A 25 10.07 29.77 10.12
N ILE A 26 9.50 30.87 9.63
CA ILE A 26 8.24 30.84 8.86
C ILE A 26 8.40 29.99 7.60
N ILE A 27 9.49 30.19 6.85
CA ILE A 27 9.77 29.40 5.63
C ILE A 27 9.89 27.91 5.97
N ALA A 28 10.60 27.56 7.05
CA ALA A 28 10.74 26.18 7.48
C ALA A 28 9.40 25.53 7.85
N ILE A 29 8.52 26.27 8.54
CA ILE A 29 7.16 25.79 8.89
C ILE A 29 6.34 25.56 7.61
N VAL A 30 6.35 26.50 6.68
CA VAL A 30 5.62 26.36 5.41
C VAL A 30 6.13 25.17 4.61
N PHE A 31 7.45 25.01 4.48
CA PHE A 31 8.05 23.85 3.82
C PHE A 31 7.67 22.54 4.50
N SER A 32 7.69 22.49 5.83
CA SER A 32 7.29 21.29 6.58
C SER A 32 5.84 20.89 6.26
N ILE A 33 4.91 21.85 6.22
CA ILE A 33 3.51 21.58 5.91
C ILE A 33 3.36 21.03 4.48
N VAL A 34 4.06 21.64 3.51
CA VAL A 34 4.03 21.19 2.11
C VAL A 34 4.59 19.78 1.98
N VAL A 35 5.74 19.49 2.59
CA VAL A 35 6.39 18.17 2.54
C VAL A 35 5.50 17.10 3.15
N VAL A 36 4.90 17.37 4.32
CA VAL A 36 3.94 16.43 4.94
C VAL A 36 2.77 16.17 4.02
N LYS A 37 2.20 17.22 3.40
CA LYS A 37 1.06 17.06 2.50
C LYS A 37 1.40 16.22 1.26
N VAL A 38 2.57 16.45 0.65
CA VAL A 38 3.03 15.68 -0.51
C VAL A 38 3.26 14.22 -0.13
N LYS A 39 3.97 13.96 0.97
CA LYS A 39 4.20 12.60 1.46
C LYS A 39 2.90 11.86 1.79
N SER A 40 1.93 12.54 2.40
CA SER A 40 0.63 11.94 2.69
C SER A 40 -0.15 11.57 1.42
N LEU A 41 -0.02 12.35 0.34
CA LEU A 41 -0.62 12.01 -0.95
C LEU A 41 0.09 10.81 -1.58
N GLU A 42 1.42 10.81 -1.63
CA GLU A 42 2.22 9.67 -2.12
C GLU A 42 1.87 8.37 -1.38
N LEU A 43 1.85 8.41 -0.04
CA LEU A 43 1.45 7.26 0.77
C LEU A 43 0.00 6.83 0.48
N GLY A 44 -0.91 7.78 0.25
CA GLY A 44 -2.29 7.48 -0.13
C GLY A 44 -2.37 6.68 -1.44
N TYR A 45 -1.61 7.08 -2.46
CA TYR A 45 -1.55 6.37 -3.74
C TYR A 45 -0.89 4.98 -3.60
N GLU A 46 0.21 4.87 -2.87
CA GLU A 46 0.86 3.58 -2.61
C GLU A 46 -0.06 2.60 -1.87
N ILE A 47 -0.80 3.09 -0.87
CA ILE A 47 -1.79 2.28 -0.13
C ILE A 47 -2.91 1.81 -1.06
N GLU A 48 -3.40 2.65 -1.96
CA GLU A 48 -4.45 2.28 -2.90
C GLU A 48 -3.99 1.17 -3.87
N ASP A 49 -2.77 1.29 -4.40
CA ASP A 49 -2.19 0.28 -5.29
C ASP A 49 -1.93 -1.05 -4.56
N LEU A 50 -1.39 -1.00 -3.34
CA LEU A 50 -1.23 -2.18 -2.48
C LEU A 50 -2.57 -2.86 -2.19
N LYS A 51 -3.64 -2.07 -1.99
CA LYS A 51 -4.98 -2.61 -1.77
C LYS A 51 -5.52 -3.33 -3.01
N LYS A 52 -5.32 -2.77 -4.20
CA LYS A 52 -5.71 -3.42 -5.48
C LYS A 52 -4.98 -4.74 -5.68
N VAL A 53 -3.66 -4.77 -5.45
CA VAL A 53 -2.84 -5.99 -5.55
C VAL A 53 -3.25 -7.04 -4.51
N THR A 54 -3.57 -6.62 -3.29
CA THR A 54 -4.01 -7.54 -2.24
C THR A 54 -5.36 -8.16 -2.58
N PHE A 55 -6.28 -7.35 -3.11
CA PHE A 55 -7.61 -7.81 -3.51
C PHE A 55 -7.54 -8.80 -4.68
N SER A 56 -6.70 -8.54 -5.70
CA SER A 56 -6.51 -9.48 -6.80
C SER A 56 -5.93 -10.82 -6.34
N LYS A 57 -4.95 -10.79 -5.44
CA LYS A 57 -4.38 -12.01 -4.83
C LYS A 57 -5.39 -12.78 -3.98
N GLN A 58 -6.27 -12.09 -3.25
CA GLN A 58 -7.36 -12.75 -2.52
C GLN A 58 -8.31 -13.48 -3.46
N ILE A 59 -8.70 -12.86 -4.58
CA ILE A 59 -9.54 -13.50 -5.59
C ILE A 59 -8.86 -14.73 -6.18
N GLU A 60 -7.56 -14.66 -6.47
CA GLU A 60 -6.80 -15.81 -6.97
C GLU A 60 -6.75 -16.95 -5.94
N LEU A 61 -6.49 -16.64 -4.67
CA LEU A 61 -6.53 -17.62 -3.59
C LEU A 61 -7.89 -18.32 -3.50
N GLU A 62 -8.98 -17.55 -3.53
CA GLU A 62 -10.34 -18.11 -3.47
C GLU A 62 -10.61 -19.03 -4.69
N LYS A 63 -10.12 -18.67 -5.88
CA LYS A 63 -10.20 -19.53 -7.07
C LYS A 63 -9.43 -20.84 -6.88
N PHE A 64 -8.23 -20.77 -6.32
CA PHE A 64 -7.43 -21.98 -6.04
C PHE A 64 -8.07 -22.87 -4.98
N GLU A 65 -8.64 -22.29 -3.92
CA GLU A 65 -9.37 -23.03 -2.89
C GLU A 65 -10.59 -23.73 -3.46
N LYS A 66 -11.38 -23.05 -4.30
CA LYS A 66 -12.52 -23.67 -5.01
C LYS A 66 -12.07 -24.82 -5.91
N LYS A 67 -10.98 -24.64 -6.65
CA LYS A 67 -10.41 -25.70 -7.50
C LYS A 67 -9.94 -26.89 -6.68
N LEU A 68 -9.30 -26.65 -5.54
CA LEU A 68 -8.82 -27.70 -4.64
C LEU A 68 -9.97 -28.45 -3.96
N ALA A 69 -11.03 -27.73 -3.55
CA ALA A 69 -12.23 -28.32 -3.01
C ALA A 69 -12.95 -29.21 -4.04
N TYR A 70 -13.02 -28.77 -5.30
CA TYR A 70 -13.56 -29.57 -6.40
C TYR A 70 -12.73 -30.84 -6.63
N LEU A 71 -11.40 -30.73 -6.72
CA LEU A 71 -10.54 -31.91 -6.90
C LEU A 71 -10.69 -32.92 -5.76
N LYS A 72 -10.73 -32.45 -4.50
CA LYS A 72 -10.96 -33.32 -3.33
C LYS A 72 -12.33 -33.97 -3.36
N SER A 73 -13.38 -33.27 -3.80
CA SER A 73 -14.72 -33.85 -3.88
C SER A 73 -14.79 -34.89 -5.00
N THR A 74 -14.16 -34.64 -6.15
CA THR A 74 -14.03 -35.60 -7.25
C THR A 74 -13.25 -36.84 -6.82
N GLU A 75 -12.15 -36.67 -6.09
CA GLU A 75 -11.36 -37.79 -5.56
C GLU A 75 -12.18 -38.66 -4.60
N ARG A 76 -12.91 -38.04 -3.66
CA ARG A 76 -13.82 -38.75 -2.75
C ARG A 76 -14.95 -39.47 -3.50
N LEU A 77 -15.48 -38.88 -4.57
CA LEU A 77 -16.50 -39.52 -5.40
C LEU A 77 -15.93 -40.73 -6.15
N LEU A 78 -14.70 -40.64 -6.65
CA LEU A 78 -13.99 -41.76 -7.29
C LEU A 78 -13.67 -42.89 -6.30
N GLU A 79 -13.26 -42.56 -5.07
CA GLU A 79 -13.04 -43.56 -4.03
C GLU A 79 -14.35 -44.26 -3.64
N LYS A 80 -15.42 -43.50 -3.44
CA LYS A 80 -16.74 -44.08 -3.14
C LYS A 80 -17.24 -44.94 -4.31
N SER A 81 -17.11 -44.49 -5.55
CA SER A 81 -17.58 -45.27 -6.71
C SER A 81 -16.84 -46.60 -6.84
N LYS A 82 -15.53 -46.64 -6.55
CA LYS A 82 -14.75 -47.88 -6.42
C LYS A 82 -15.32 -48.80 -5.34
N GLN A 83 -15.62 -48.27 -4.15
CA GLN A 83 -16.20 -49.06 -3.05
C GLN A 83 -17.56 -49.66 -3.39
N PHE A 84 -18.39 -48.95 -4.17
CA PHE A 84 -19.68 -49.43 -4.64
C PHE A 84 -19.60 -50.35 -5.88
N GLY A 85 -18.39 -50.68 -6.36
CA GLY A 85 -18.20 -51.55 -7.53
C GLY A 85 -18.65 -50.93 -8.86
N LEU A 86 -18.78 -49.60 -8.92
CA LEU A 86 -19.18 -48.89 -10.14
C LEU A 86 -18.01 -48.81 -11.13
N ALA A 87 -18.30 -49.04 -12.41
CA ALA A 87 -17.32 -48.87 -13.48
C ALA A 87 -16.91 -47.39 -13.56
N ILE A 88 -15.65 -47.10 -13.26
CA ILE A 88 -15.11 -45.74 -13.29
C ILE A 88 -15.07 -45.28 -14.75
N PRO A 89 -15.61 -44.10 -15.09
CA PRO A 89 -15.52 -43.58 -16.44
C PRO A 89 -14.06 -43.34 -16.84
N ASP A 90 -13.69 -43.77 -18.04
CA ASP A 90 -12.36 -43.56 -18.60
C ASP A 90 -12.14 -42.05 -18.82
N PRO A 91 -11.14 -41.42 -18.16
CA PRO A 91 -10.92 -39.98 -18.25
C PRO A 91 -10.58 -39.49 -19.67
N LYS A 92 -10.26 -40.40 -20.61
CA LYS A 92 -10.02 -40.08 -22.03
C LYS A 92 -11.28 -40.12 -22.91
N ARG A 93 -12.41 -40.61 -22.40
CA ARG A 93 -13.67 -40.66 -23.16
C ARG A 93 -14.44 -39.36 -23.00
N VAL A 94 -14.46 -38.55 -24.05
CA VAL A 94 -15.33 -37.38 -24.16
C VAL A 94 -16.73 -37.87 -24.56
N TYR A 95 -17.70 -37.75 -23.65
CA TYR A 95 -19.10 -38.02 -23.95
C TYR A 95 -19.73 -36.74 -24.51
N TYR A 96 -20.03 -36.72 -25.80
CA TYR A 96 -20.85 -35.66 -26.39
C TYR A 96 -22.30 -35.87 -25.92
N VAL A 97 -22.80 -34.94 -25.10
CA VAL A 97 -24.23 -34.88 -24.78
C VAL A 97 -24.92 -34.16 -25.94
N LYS A 98 -25.86 -34.84 -26.60
CA LYS A 98 -26.63 -34.32 -27.73
C LYS A 98 -27.92 -33.66 -27.24
#